data_AF-A2G3S6-F1
#
_entry.id   AF-A2G3S6-F1
#
_cell.length_a   1.000
_cell.length_b   1.000
_cell.length_c   1.000
_cell.angle_alpha   90.00
_cell.angle_beta   90.00
_cell.angle_gamma   90.00
#
_symmetry.space_group_name_H-M   'P 1'
#
loop_
_entity.id
_entity.type
_entity.pdbx_description
1 polymer ?
#
loop_
_entity_poly.entity_id
_entity_poly.type
_entity_poly.pdbx_seq_one_letter_code
_entity_poly.pdbx_strand_id
1 'polypeptide(L)'
;MLPIEKENSRVATTKPLDELFTNVGQKFDLDTIKHEGYRFDYPLRWLRDPSVTKAIGFRRIKFVSVEDKSFPFIVRFHIDYTSEGQRKMWEEIELIQVDLSSSLQAALKNIEDKINSCYAKYADEYANTDSTLYVRIVYDKQNSQVSFQIYEDNPNKDEQIYTEFTAMSWYYLQRMLNQKVEPPLANIYSRYARDEPYLFKDVFDPDAIIVHASFSGAQNSFLCLANDFYEKPTKLYEPPSGSISDFQVWFTTDGRKRIISLYHAFYLELSFIYDYYRTIKI
;
A
#
# COMPACT_ATOMS: atom_id res chain seq x y z
N MET A 1 35.99 18.32 11.07
CA MET A 1 35.59 18.73 9.71
C MET A 1 35.70 17.51 8.82
N LEU A 2 34.59 17.08 8.21
CA LEU A 2 34.67 16.09 7.12
C LEU A 2 35.44 16.75 5.95
N PRO A 3 36.32 16.04 5.24
CA PRO A 3 37.03 16.62 4.12
C PRO A 3 36.00 17.00 3.05
N ILE A 4 36.00 18.27 2.66
CA ILE A 4 35.34 18.70 1.43
C ILE A 4 36.17 18.07 0.30
N GLU A 5 35.64 17.03 -0.33
CA GLU A 5 36.26 16.39 -1.50
C GLU A 5 36.30 17.41 -2.65
N LYS A 6 37.44 18.09 -2.77
CA LYS A 6 37.90 18.72 -4.00
C LYS A 6 38.72 17.70 -4.75
N GLU A 7 38.20 17.23 -5.88
CA GLU A 7 38.93 17.17 -7.15
C GLU A 7 37.99 16.68 -8.27
N ASN A 8 37.74 17.56 -9.25
CA ASN A 8 37.20 17.13 -10.54
C ASN A 8 38.27 16.29 -11.22
N SER A 9 38.19 14.98 -11.08
CA SER A 9 38.99 14.02 -11.85
C SER A 9 38.88 14.33 -13.35
N ARG A 10 40.01 14.41 -14.06
CA ARG A 10 40.04 14.51 -15.53
C ARG A 10 39.82 13.17 -16.23
N VAL A 11 39.83 12.07 -15.47
CA VAL A 11 39.65 10.71 -15.97
C VAL A 11 38.24 10.26 -15.63
N ALA A 12 37.51 9.78 -16.64
CA ALA A 12 36.17 9.23 -16.44
C ALA A 12 36.21 8.00 -15.52
N THR A 13 35.28 7.95 -14.57
CA THR A 13 35.07 6.79 -13.72
C THR A 13 34.58 5.61 -14.57
N THR A 14 34.92 4.38 -14.19
CA THR A 14 34.49 3.15 -14.90
C THR A 14 33.64 2.22 -14.04
N LYS A 15 33.61 2.44 -12.72
CA LYS A 15 32.79 1.64 -11.79
C LYS A 15 31.43 2.30 -11.57
N PRO A 16 30.32 1.54 -11.66
CA PRO A 16 29.00 2.09 -11.41
C PRO A 16 28.79 2.67 -10.00
N LEU A 17 27.94 3.68 -10.04
CA LEU A 17 27.22 4.44 -9.05
C LEU A 17 26.07 3.80 -8.25
N ASP A 18 26.23 2.87 -7.31
CA ASP A 18 25.02 2.37 -6.61
C ASP A 18 24.55 3.30 -5.48
N GLU A 19 23.29 3.76 -5.56
CA GLU A 19 22.66 4.68 -4.60
C GLU A 19 21.23 4.23 -4.25
N LEU A 20 20.84 4.50 -3.02
CA LEU A 20 19.53 4.13 -2.46
C LEU A 20 18.67 5.38 -2.20
N PHE A 21 17.49 5.42 -2.80
CA PHE A 21 16.50 6.48 -2.63
C PHE A 21 15.30 5.96 -1.83
N THR A 22 14.83 6.76 -0.88
CA THR A 22 13.74 6.37 0.03
C THR A 22 12.94 7.58 0.49
N ASN A 23 11.68 7.36 0.85
CA ASN A 23 10.87 8.35 1.54
C ASN A 23 11.15 8.43 3.05
N VAL A 24 11.93 7.51 3.63
CA VAL A 24 12.21 7.50 5.08
C VAL A 24 13.08 8.69 5.48
N GLY A 25 12.70 9.38 6.55
CA GLY A 25 13.45 10.51 7.11
C GLY A 25 13.35 11.81 6.29
N GLN A 26 12.59 11.80 5.19
CA GLN A 26 12.34 12.97 4.37
C GLN A 26 10.96 13.56 4.70
N LYS A 27 10.90 14.88 4.83
CA LYS A 27 9.62 15.60 4.98
C LYS A 27 9.10 15.90 3.58
N PHE A 28 7.95 15.33 3.25
CA PHE A 28 7.26 15.64 2.01
C PHE A 28 5.91 16.27 2.28
N ASP A 29 5.53 17.18 1.40
CA ASP A 29 4.17 17.67 1.29
C ASP A 29 3.35 16.69 0.45
N LEU A 30 2.24 16.19 1.01
CA LEU A 30 1.44 15.14 0.36
C LEU A 30 0.79 15.62 -0.94
N ASP A 31 0.36 16.88 -0.98
CA ASP A 31 -0.23 17.47 -2.20
C ASP A 31 0.81 17.58 -3.31
N THR A 32 2.03 18.00 -2.97
CA THR A 32 3.17 18.02 -3.90
C THR A 32 3.48 16.62 -4.43
N ILE A 33 3.59 15.59 -3.57
CA ILE A 33 3.83 14.21 -4.05
C ILE A 33 2.71 13.75 -4.98
N LYS A 34 1.44 14.08 -4.67
CA LYS A 34 0.30 13.71 -5.51
C LYS A 34 0.44 14.24 -6.93
N HIS A 35 0.95 15.45 -7.08
CA HIS A 35 1.03 16.17 -8.35
C HIS A 35 2.37 16.09 -9.07
N GLU A 36 3.47 15.78 -8.36
CA GLU A 36 4.83 15.78 -8.91
C GLU A 36 5.59 14.47 -8.66
N GLY A 37 5.17 13.66 -7.69
CA GLY A 37 5.92 12.49 -7.23
C GLY A 37 6.99 12.84 -6.18
N TYR A 38 7.71 11.83 -5.73
CA TYR A 38 8.86 11.97 -4.83
C TYR A 38 10.06 12.50 -5.63
N ARG A 39 10.57 13.66 -5.23
CA ARG A 39 11.71 14.31 -5.88
C ARG A 39 13.02 13.89 -5.20
N PHE A 40 14.01 13.54 -6.01
CA PHE A 40 15.34 13.14 -5.56
C PHE A 40 16.42 13.80 -6.40
N ASP A 41 17.51 14.21 -5.76
CA ASP A 41 18.67 14.76 -6.46
C ASP A 41 19.52 13.64 -7.06
N TYR A 42 20.05 13.89 -8.26
CA TYR A 42 21.09 13.04 -8.81
C TYR A 42 22.39 13.15 -7.99
N PRO A 43 23.18 12.07 -7.88
CA PRO A 43 24.46 12.14 -7.18
C PRO A 43 25.40 13.14 -7.84
N LEU A 44 25.86 14.14 -7.08
CA LEU A 44 26.73 15.21 -7.59
C LEU A 44 28.02 14.66 -8.22
N ARG A 45 28.57 13.57 -7.67
CA ARG A 45 29.75 12.89 -8.24
C ARG A 45 29.49 12.32 -9.63
N TRP A 46 28.29 11.79 -9.88
CA TRP A 46 27.91 11.29 -11.19
C TRP A 46 27.66 12.43 -12.17
N LEU A 47 26.98 13.49 -11.73
CA LEU A 47 26.75 14.69 -12.55
C LEU A 47 28.08 15.36 -12.99
N ARG A 48 29.05 15.48 -12.07
CA ARG A 48 30.32 16.18 -12.31
C ARG A 48 31.39 15.35 -13.03
N ASP A 49 31.20 14.04 -13.17
CA ASP A 49 32.17 13.18 -13.85
C ASP A 49 32.31 13.53 -15.34
N PRO A 50 33.53 13.51 -15.90
CA PRO A 50 33.79 13.91 -17.29
C PRO A 50 33.34 12.89 -18.34
N SER A 51 32.75 11.75 -17.95
CA SER A 51 32.25 10.74 -18.89
C SER A 51 31.25 11.33 -19.89
N VAL A 52 31.48 11.03 -21.17
CA VAL A 52 30.65 11.51 -22.28
C VAL A 52 29.32 10.77 -22.34
N THR A 53 29.29 9.50 -21.92
CA THR A 53 28.11 8.63 -22.03
C THR A 53 27.71 8.13 -20.66
N LYS A 54 26.65 8.72 -20.09
CA LYS A 54 26.13 8.35 -18.77
C LYS A 54 24.82 7.59 -18.93
N ALA A 55 24.50 6.74 -17.97
CA ALA A 55 23.21 6.04 -17.93
C ALA A 55 22.76 5.80 -16.50
N ILE A 56 21.46 5.63 -16.31
CA ILE A 56 20.84 5.22 -15.05
C ILE A 56 20.34 3.80 -15.22
N GLY A 57 20.80 2.89 -14.37
CA GLY A 57 20.34 1.51 -14.32
C GLY A 57 19.41 1.26 -13.14
N PHE A 58 18.30 0.58 -13.37
CA PHE A 58 17.46 0.10 -12.27
C PHE A 58 18.06 -1.18 -11.68
N ARG A 59 18.15 -1.25 -10.34
CA ARG A 59 18.56 -2.46 -9.61
C ARG A 59 17.38 -3.11 -8.91
N ARG A 60 16.71 -2.36 -8.03
CA ARG A 60 15.62 -2.90 -7.23
C ARG A 60 14.68 -1.84 -6.73
N ILE A 61 13.46 -2.25 -6.44
CA ILE A 61 12.58 -1.53 -5.53
C ILE A 61 12.02 -2.49 -4.49
N LYS A 62 11.87 -2.01 -3.27
CA LYS A 62 11.17 -2.75 -2.22
C LYS A 62 10.28 -1.81 -1.42
N PHE A 63 9.04 -2.22 -1.19
CA PHE A 63 8.16 -1.58 -0.23
C PHE A 63 8.21 -2.32 1.10
N VAL A 64 8.25 -1.59 2.20
CA VAL A 64 8.30 -2.11 3.56
C VAL A 64 7.25 -1.36 4.36
N SER A 65 6.28 -2.08 4.90
CA SER A 65 5.28 -1.47 5.80
C SER A 65 5.98 -0.86 7.01
N VAL A 66 5.54 0.34 7.41
CA VAL A 66 5.97 0.96 8.67
C VAL A 66 5.19 0.41 9.87
N GLU A 67 4.21 -0.46 9.62
CA GLU A 67 3.37 -1.12 10.62
C GLU A 67 3.80 -2.54 10.93
N ASP A 68 3.26 -3.06 12.03
CA ASP A 68 3.36 -4.46 12.38
C ASP A 68 2.80 -5.33 11.26
N LYS A 69 3.45 -6.48 11.02
CA LYS A 69 3.06 -7.43 9.97
C LYS A 69 1.71 -8.12 10.24
N SER A 70 1.09 -7.82 11.37
CA SER A 70 -0.19 -8.37 11.77
C SER A 70 -0.85 -7.47 12.80
N PHE A 71 -2.18 -7.51 12.86
CA PHE A 71 -2.92 -6.85 13.93
C PHE A 71 -4.18 -7.64 14.32
N PRO A 72 -4.65 -7.51 15.57
CA PRO A 72 -5.92 -8.07 15.97
C PRO A 72 -7.08 -7.22 15.42
N PHE A 73 -8.02 -7.87 14.74
CA PHE A 73 -9.28 -7.29 14.31
C PHE A 73 -10.41 -7.87 15.17
N ILE A 74 -10.91 -7.06 16.10
CA ILE A 74 -11.92 -7.43 17.08
C ILE A 74 -13.31 -7.08 16.56
N VAL A 75 -14.16 -8.09 16.49
CA VAL A 75 -15.56 -7.99 16.09
C VAL A 75 -16.44 -8.38 17.27
N ARG A 76 -17.40 -7.52 17.60
CA ARG A 76 -18.44 -7.80 18.58
C ARG A 76 -19.70 -8.18 17.84
N PHE A 77 -20.28 -9.32 18.18
CA PHE A 77 -21.57 -9.77 17.71
C PHE A 77 -22.58 -9.56 18.83
N HIS A 78 -23.52 -8.67 18.60
CA HIS A 78 -24.66 -8.47 19.48
C HIS A 78 -25.77 -9.39 18.99
N ILE A 79 -26.19 -10.30 19.87
CA ILE A 79 -27.17 -11.34 19.55
C ILE A 79 -28.39 -11.12 20.42
N ASP A 80 -29.52 -10.89 19.77
CA ASP A 80 -30.82 -10.66 20.39
C ASP A 80 -31.86 -11.56 19.72
N TYR A 81 -32.45 -12.46 20.48
CA TYR A 81 -33.39 -13.47 19.96
C TYR A 81 -34.33 -13.94 21.06
N THR A 82 -35.45 -14.52 20.65
CA THR A 82 -36.43 -15.12 21.55
C THR A 82 -36.25 -16.62 21.59
N SER A 83 -36.03 -17.16 22.78
CA SER A 83 -35.93 -18.61 23.03
C SER A 83 -36.84 -18.98 24.19
N GLU A 84 -37.70 -19.98 23.96
CA GLU A 84 -38.69 -20.45 24.95
C GLU A 84 -39.63 -19.34 25.47
N GLY A 85 -39.94 -18.35 24.63
CA GLY A 85 -40.81 -17.22 24.99
C GLY A 85 -40.12 -16.15 25.85
N GLN A 86 -38.80 -16.24 26.06
CA GLN A 86 -37.99 -15.20 26.70
C GLN A 86 -36.99 -14.60 25.72
N ARG A 87 -36.91 -13.27 25.70
CA ARG A 87 -35.87 -12.54 24.97
C ARG A 87 -34.54 -12.70 25.70
N LYS A 88 -33.51 -13.11 24.99
CA LYS A 88 -32.14 -13.25 25.48
C LYS A 88 -31.23 -12.34 24.66
N MET A 89 -30.38 -11.61 25.35
CA MET A 89 -29.42 -10.67 24.74
C MET A 89 -28.05 -10.87 25.37
N TRP A 90 -27.02 -11.02 24.55
CA TRP A 90 -25.63 -10.96 24.99
C TRP A 90 -24.71 -10.53 23.84
N GLU A 91 -23.43 -10.38 24.17
CA GLU A 91 -22.36 -10.02 23.25
C GLU A 91 -21.36 -11.18 23.15
N GLU A 92 -21.02 -11.59 21.93
CA GLU A 92 -19.88 -12.45 21.64
C GLU A 92 -18.75 -11.63 21.04
N ILE A 93 -17.52 -11.90 21.46
CA ILE A 93 -16.33 -11.19 20.99
C ILE A 93 -15.44 -12.16 20.24
N GLU A 94 -15.20 -11.84 18.97
CA GLU A 94 -14.33 -12.61 18.11
C GLU A 94 -13.09 -11.81 17.78
N LEU A 95 -11.94 -12.47 17.92
CA LEU A 95 -10.63 -11.90 17.60
C LEU A 95 -10.09 -12.56 16.35
N ILE A 96 -9.97 -11.78 15.28
CA ILE A 96 -9.43 -12.20 14.00
C ILE A 96 -7.98 -11.73 13.93
N GLN A 97 -7.03 -12.66 13.81
CA GLN A 97 -5.63 -12.32 13.58
C GLN A 97 -5.42 -12.05 12.09
N VAL A 98 -5.24 -10.78 11.73
CA VAL A 98 -5.00 -10.37 10.34
C VAL A 98 -3.50 -10.42 10.08
N ASP A 99 -3.07 -11.29 9.16
CA ASP A 99 -1.68 -11.43 8.73
C ASP A 99 -1.43 -10.68 7.41
N LEU A 100 -0.48 -9.75 7.43
CA LEU A 100 -0.07 -8.92 6.29
C LEU A 100 1.20 -9.44 5.60
N SER A 101 1.73 -10.59 6.02
CA SER A 101 2.95 -11.16 5.45
C SER A 101 2.75 -11.83 4.08
N SER A 102 1.51 -12.14 3.71
CA SER A 102 1.16 -12.85 2.48
C SER A 102 0.80 -11.89 1.33
N SER A 103 -0.45 -11.45 1.24
CA SER A 103 -0.92 -10.43 0.28
C SER A 103 -2.13 -9.70 0.85
N LEU A 104 -2.38 -8.47 0.38
CA LEU A 104 -3.56 -7.70 0.80
C LEU A 104 -4.87 -8.46 0.54
N GLN A 105 -4.97 -9.14 -0.61
CA GLN A 105 -6.18 -9.90 -0.96
C GLN A 105 -6.42 -11.09 -0.01
N ALA A 106 -5.37 -11.79 0.39
CA ALA A 106 -5.49 -12.88 1.35
C ALA A 106 -5.93 -12.38 2.74
N ALA A 107 -5.37 -11.25 3.19
CA ALA A 107 -5.75 -10.61 4.45
C ALA A 107 -7.23 -10.19 4.46
N LEU A 108 -7.69 -9.53 3.39
CA LEU A 108 -9.10 -9.12 3.25
C LEU A 108 -10.05 -10.33 3.22
N LYS A 109 -9.69 -11.39 2.48
CA LYS A 109 -10.48 -12.62 2.43
C LYS A 109 -10.55 -13.32 3.78
N ASN A 110 -9.46 -13.32 4.55
CA ASN A 110 -9.45 -13.88 5.90
C ASN A 110 -10.42 -13.15 6.84
N ILE A 111 -10.46 -11.82 6.80
CA ILE A 111 -11.44 -11.03 7.57
C ILE A 111 -12.86 -11.41 7.17
N GLU A 112 -13.17 -11.40 5.86
CA GLU A 112 -14.49 -11.77 5.33
C GLU A 112 -14.91 -13.18 5.79
N ASP A 113 -14.05 -14.18 5.59
CA ASP A 113 -14.36 -15.58 5.89
C ASP A 113 -14.58 -15.82 7.37
N LYS A 114 -13.78 -15.17 8.23
CA LYS A 114 -13.91 -15.33 9.68
C LYS A 114 -15.19 -14.70 10.19
N ILE A 115 -15.54 -13.50 9.74
CA ILE A 115 -16.81 -12.86 10.12
C ILE A 115 -18.00 -13.69 9.62
N ASN A 116 -17.97 -14.15 8.37
CA ASN A 116 -19.04 -14.95 7.79
C ASN A 116 -19.20 -16.33 8.46
N SER A 117 -18.09 -16.94 8.90
CA SER A 117 -18.14 -18.17 9.69
C SER A 117 -18.82 -17.95 11.04
N CYS A 118 -18.58 -16.81 11.69
CA CYS A 118 -19.25 -16.46 12.94
C CYS A 118 -20.76 -16.22 12.71
N TYR A 119 -21.15 -15.50 11.65
CA TYR A 119 -22.57 -15.38 11.32
C TYR A 119 -23.24 -16.72 11.09
N ALA A 120 -22.63 -17.62 10.31
CA ALA A 120 -23.18 -18.95 10.06
C ALA A 120 -23.34 -19.74 11.37
N LYS A 121 -22.31 -19.73 12.23
CA LYS A 121 -22.35 -20.37 13.56
C LYS A 121 -23.52 -19.82 14.40
N TYR A 122 -23.63 -18.51 14.56
CA TYR A 122 -24.68 -17.93 15.39
C TYR A 122 -26.07 -18.09 14.77
N ALA A 123 -26.20 -18.01 13.44
CA ALA A 123 -27.46 -18.28 12.77
C ALA A 123 -27.93 -19.72 13.02
N ASP A 124 -27.03 -20.70 12.92
CA ASP A 124 -27.32 -22.11 13.19
C ASP A 124 -27.68 -22.36 14.67
N GLU A 125 -26.89 -21.82 15.60
CA GLU A 125 -27.10 -21.98 17.05
C GLU A 125 -28.47 -21.44 17.52
N TYR A 126 -29.00 -20.43 16.84
CA TYR A 126 -30.29 -19.80 17.17
C TYR A 126 -31.42 -20.12 16.19
N ALA A 127 -31.22 -21.10 15.31
CA ALA A 127 -32.19 -21.47 14.27
C ALA A 127 -32.69 -20.27 13.45
N ASN A 128 -31.84 -19.27 13.24
CA ASN A 128 -32.16 -18.04 12.53
C ASN A 128 -31.96 -18.25 11.02
N THR A 129 -32.88 -18.99 10.39
CA THR A 129 -32.76 -19.36 8.96
C THR A 129 -33.22 -18.28 8.00
N ASP A 130 -33.96 -17.29 8.50
CA ASP A 130 -34.62 -16.28 7.66
C ASP A 130 -33.79 -14.99 7.55
N SER A 131 -32.78 -14.82 8.40
CA SER A 131 -31.89 -13.65 8.33
C SER A 131 -30.88 -13.75 7.20
N THR A 132 -30.56 -12.60 6.61
CA THR A 132 -29.45 -12.44 5.67
C THR A 132 -28.28 -11.79 6.41
N LEU A 133 -27.28 -12.62 6.75
CA LEU A 133 -26.13 -12.25 7.58
C LEU A 133 -24.82 -12.55 6.85
N TYR A 134 -24.15 -11.53 6.34
CA TYR A 134 -22.79 -11.66 5.80
C TYR A 134 -22.07 -10.32 5.67
N VAL A 135 -20.75 -10.35 5.73
CA VAL A 135 -19.89 -9.29 5.23
C VAL A 135 -19.41 -9.65 3.83
N ARG A 136 -19.30 -8.63 2.98
CA ARG A 136 -18.70 -8.73 1.64
C ARG A 136 -17.60 -7.69 1.49
N ILE A 137 -16.40 -8.15 1.17
CA ILE A 137 -15.21 -7.34 0.94
C ILE A 137 -14.73 -7.60 -0.48
N VAL A 138 -14.85 -6.59 -1.35
CA VAL A 138 -14.41 -6.70 -2.75
C VAL A 138 -13.20 -5.82 -2.95
N TYR A 139 -12.08 -6.43 -3.35
CA TYR A 139 -10.87 -5.71 -3.73
C TYR A 139 -10.78 -5.56 -5.25
N ASP A 140 -10.94 -4.32 -5.71
CA ASP A 140 -10.69 -3.91 -7.08
C ASP A 140 -9.25 -3.38 -7.23
N LYS A 141 -8.37 -4.29 -7.66
CA LYS A 141 -6.96 -4.00 -7.93
C LYS A 141 -6.75 -2.93 -9.00
N GLN A 142 -7.59 -2.92 -10.03
CA GLN A 142 -7.41 -2.02 -11.17
C GLN A 142 -7.71 -0.59 -10.78
N ASN A 143 -8.71 -0.37 -9.92
CA ASN A 143 -9.10 0.97 -9.49
C ASN A 143 -8.53 1.39 -8.13
N SER A 144 -7.67 0.57 -7.51
CA SER A 144 -7.15 0.79 -6.15
C SER A 144 -8.26 1.03 -5.13
N GLN A 145 -9.27 0.17 -5.14
CA GLN A 145 -10.47 0.33 -4.34
C GLN A 145 -10.83 -0.93 -3.58
N VAL A 146 -11.30 -0.75 -2.34
CA VAL A 146 -11.91 -1.84 -1.56
C VAL A 146 -13.31 -1.39 -1.15
N SER A 147 -14.31 -2.19 -1.50
CA SER A 147 -15.66 -2.01 -0.94
C SER A 147 -15.84 -2.95 0.25
N PHE A 148 -16.33 -2.42 1.37
CA PHE A 148 -16.64 -3.18 2.57
C PHE A 148 -18.12 -3.00 2.88
N GLN A 149 -18.89 -4.08 2.92
CA GLN A 149 -20.32 -4.03 3.17
C GLN A 149 -20.76 -5.07 4.19
N ILE A 150 -21.64 -4.67 5.08
CA ILE A 150 -22.26 -5.53 6.09
C ILE A 150 -23.73 -5.71 5.71
N TYR A 151 -24.18 -6.96 5.62
CA TYR A 151 -25.57 -7.33 5.41
C TYR A 151 -26.07 -8.00 6.67
N GLU A 152 -26.98 -7.33 7.37
CA GLU A 152 -27.56 -7.77 8.64
C GLU A 152 -29.07 -7.48 8.64
N ASP A 153 -29.81 -8.20 7.81
CA ASP A 153 -31.26 -8.05 7.74
C ASP A 153 -31.96 -9.27 8.34
N ASN A 154 -32.78 -9.02 9.36
CA ASN A 154 -33.70 -10.00 9.90
C ASN A 154 -35.14 -9.60 9.51
N PRO A 155 -35.92 -10.50 8.89
CA PRO A 155 -37.35 -10.30 8.68
C PRO A 155 -38.11 -10.07 9.99
N ASN A 156 -37.71 -10.74 11.08
CA ASN A 156 -38.24 -10.52 12.41
C ASN A 156 -37.52 -9.34 13.08
N LYS A 157 -38.15 -8.17 13.13
CA LYS A 157 -37.52 -6.94 13.65
C LYS A 157 -37.32 -6.94 15.17
N ASP A 158 -37.92 -7.89 15.89
CA ASP A 158 -37.73 -8.06 17.33
C ASP A 158 -36.48 -8.89 17.67
N GLU A 159 -35.83 -9.49 16.67
CA GLU A 159 -34.62 -10.30 16.81
C GLU A 159 -33.54 -9.75 15.88
N GLN A 160 -32.31 -9.63 16.38
CA GLN A 160 -31.23 -9.06 15.59
C GLN A 160 -29.90 -9.69 15.94
N ILE A 161 -29.16 -10.06 14.91
CA ILE A 161 -27.72 -10.26 15.01
C ILE A 161 -27.09 -9.08 14.30
N TYR A 162 -26.27 -8.31 15.01
CA TYR A 162 -25.54 -7.21 14.41
C TYR A 162 -24.12 -7.10 14.94
N THR A 163 -23.24 -6.58 14.11
CA THR A 163 -21.81 -6.52 14.39
C THR A 163 -21.32 -5.11 14.62
N GLU A 164 -20.34 -5.00 15.50
CA GLU A 164 -19.59 -3.79 15.75
C GLU A 164 -18.09 -4.06 15.73
N PHE A 165 -17.33 -3.16 15.12
CA PHE A 165 -15.87 -3.21 15.13
C PHE A 165 -15.34 -2.22 16.16
N THR A 166 -14.29 -2.60 16.89
CA THR A 166 -13.64 -1.66 17.80
C THR A 166 -12.96 -0.55 17.00
N ALA A 167 -12.87 0.66 17.58
CA ALA A 167 -12.20 1.80 16.96
C ALA A 167 -10.76 1.48 16.53
N MET A 168 -10.06 0.64 17.31
CA MET A 168 -8.70 0.19 17.01
C MET A 168 -8.64 -0.77 15.81
N SER A 169 -9.60 -1.69 15.70
CA SER A 169 -9.67 -2.61 14.55
C SER A 169 -9.93 -1.85 13.26
N TRP A 170 -10.82 -0.86 13.31
CA TRP A 170 -11.11 0.00 12.17
C TRP A 170 -9.92 0.89 11.81
N TYR A 171 -9.18 1.40 12.80
CA TYR A 171 -7.94 2.15 12.62
C TYR A 171 -6.89 1.33 11.85
N TYR A 172 -6.61 0.09 12.26
CA TYR A 172 -5.63 -0.75 11.57
C TYR A 172 -6.11 -1.18 10.18
N LEU A 173 -7.41 -1.47 10.00
CA LEU A 173 -7.98 -1.74 8.68
C LEU A 173 -7.79 -0.55 7.71
N GLN A 174 -8.10 0.66 8.16
CA GLN A 174 -7.90 1.87 7.36
C GLN A 174 -6.43 2.08 6.97
N ARG A 175 -5.52 1.88 7.92
CA ARG A 175 -4.09 2.02 7.67
C ARG A 175 -3.54 0.95 6.73
N MET A 176 -3.94 -0.31 6.93
CA MET A 176 -3.66 -1.42 5.99
C MET A 176 -4.14 -1.06 4.57
N LEU A 177 -5.28 -0.39 4.45
CA LEU A 177 -5.85 0.07 3.18
C LEU A 177 -5.32 1.44 2.71
N ASN A 178 -4.26 1.97 3.33
CA ASN A 178 -3.63 3.24 2.96
C ASN A 178 -4.57 4.47 3.05
N GLN A 179 -5.48 4.47 4.01
CA GLN A 179 -6.40 5.59 4.25
C GLN A 179 -5.81 6.55 5.28
N LYS A 180 -5.92 7.85 5.04
CA LYS A 180 -5.49 8.85 6.02
C LYS A 180 -6.38 8.77 7.26
N VAL A 181 -5.78 8.45 8.41
CA VAL A 181 -6.50 8.38 9.69
C VAL A 181 -6.05 9.51 10.62
N GLU A 182 -7.00 10.30 11.12
CA GLU A 182 -6.77 11.39 12.06
C GLU A 182 -7.41 11.08 13.42
N PRO A 183 -6.67 11.20 14.54
CA PRO A 183 -7.25 11.12 15.88
C PRO A 183 -8.15 12.34 16.18
N PRO A 184 -9.16 12.19 17.05
CA PRO A 184 -9.53 10.99 17.81
C PRO A 184 -10.30 9.97 16.98
N LEU A 185 -10.11 8.69 17.27
CA LEU A 185 -10.88 7.61 16.62
C LEU A 185 -12.32 7.64 17.13
N ALA A 186 -13.31 7.75 16.24
CA ALA A 186 -14.71 7.62 16.62
C ALA A 186 -14.99 6.20 17.14
N ASN A 187 -15.86 6.07 18.14
CA ASN A 187 -16.08 4.79 18.83
C ASN A 187 -16.99 3.80 18.06
N ILE A 188 -17.64 4.21 16.96
CA ILE A 188 -18.72 3.41 16.35
C ILE A 188 -18.66 3.54 14.82
N TYR A 189 -18.03 2.58 14.14
CA TYR A 189 -17.87 2.59 12.68
C TYR A 189 -18.80 1.61 11.94
N SER A 190 -19.46 0.68 12.63
CA SER A 190 -20.36 -0.31 12.01
C SER A 190 -21.56 0.31 11.29
N ARG A 191 -21.98 1.54 11.65
CA ARG A 191 -23.11 2.20 10.99
C ARG A 191 -22.87 2.55 9.52
N TYR A 192 -21.62 2.83 9.11
CA TYR A 192 -21.36 3.36 7.77
C TYR A 192 -21.41 2.32 6.65
N ALA A 193 -21.32 1.03 6.98
CA ALA A 193 -21.22 -0.05 5.98
C ALA A 193 -22.50 -0.90 5.82
N ARG A 194 -23.58 -0.55 6.54
CA ARG A 194 -24.85 -1.29 6.51
C ARG A 194 -25.80 -0.79 5.42
N ASP A 195 -25.93 0.53 5.27
CA ASP A 195 -26.85 1.11 4.28
C ASP A 195 -26.27 1.07 2.86
N GLU A 196 -24.98 1.38 2.73
CA GLU A 196 -24.24 1.32 1.48
C GLU A 196 -22.83 0.73 1.70
N PRO A 197 -22.21 0.10 0.69
CA PRO A 197 -20.83 -0.34 0.78
C PRO A 197 -19.90 0.84 1.10
N TYR A 198 -19.11 0.72 2.17
CA TYR A 198 -18.06 1.69 2.44
C TYR A 198 -16.94 1.51 1.42
N LEU A 199 -16.66 2.57 0.65
CA LEU A 199 -15.66 2.53 -0.43
C LEU A 199 -14.35 3.18 0.00
N PHE A 200 -13.33 2.36 0.24
CA PHE A 200 -11.95 2.80 0.40
C PHE A 200 -11.33 3.05 -0.97
N LYS A 201 -10.74 4.24 -1.16
CA LYS A 201 -10.09 4.66 -2.42
C LYS A 201 -8.61 4.84 -2.21
N ASP A 202 -7.83 4.81 -3.28
CA ASP A 202 -6.37 4.98 -3.21
C ASP A 202 -5.71 3.93 -2.29
N VAL A 203 -6.25 2.70 -2.37
CA VAL A 203 -5.73 1.52 -1.67
C VAL A 203 -4.37 1.16 -2.26
N PHE A 204 -3.36 1.14 -1.39
CA PHE A 204 -1.99 0.83 -1.75
C PHE A 204 -1.71 -0.65 -1.49
N ASP A 205 -1.60 -1.43 -2.57
CA ASP A 205 -1.17 -2.82 -2.52
C ASP A 205 0.26 -2.90 -3.04
N PRO A 206 1.26 -3.12 -2.15
CA PRO A 206 2.66 -3.20 -2.54
C PRO A 206 2.95 -4.17 -3.67
N ASP A 207 2.15 -5.22 -3.87
CA ASP A 207 2.38 -6.22 -4.92
C ASP A 207 1.78 -5.81 -6.28
N ALA A 208 0.92 -4.79 -6.30
CA ALA A 208 0.25 -4.28 -7.50
C ALA A 208 0.80 -2.93 -7.97
N ILE A 209 1.79 -2.35 -7.27
CA ILE A 209 2.32 -1.03 -7.61
C ILE A 209 3.15 -1.09 -8.90
N ILE A 210 2.85 -0.15 -9.79
CA ILE A 210 3.67 0.22 -10.94
C ILE A 210 4.51 1.44 -10.55
N VAL A 211 5.81 1.36 -10.79
CA VAL A 211 6.76 2.42 -10.46
C VAL A 211 7.11 3.18 -11.72
N HIS A 212 7.14 4.50 -11.59
CA HIS A 212 7.45 5.42 -12.67
C HIS A 212 8.58 6.34 -12.25
N ALA A 213 9.39 6.78 -13.21
CA ALA A 213 10.43 7.77 -12.97
C ALA A 213 10.56 8.74 -14.14
N SER A 214 10.78 10.02 -13.83
CA SER A 214 10.86 11.07 -14.85
C SER A 214 11.99 10.89 -15.86
N PHE A 215 13.04 10.16 -15.49
CA PHE A 215 14.14 9.81 -16.39
C PHE A 215 13.83 8.62 -17.32
N SER A 216 12.72 7.90 -17.09
CA SER A 216 12.35 6.78 -17.96
C SER A 216 11.75 7.29 -19.26
N GLY A 217 12.40 6.95 -20.38
CA GLY A 217 11.89 7.18 -21.73
C GLY A 217 10.80 6.17 -22.18
N ALA A 218 10.41 5.22 -21.32
CA ALA A 218 9.34 4.29 -21.63
C ALA A 218 7.96 4.99 -21.66
N GLN A 219 6.97 4.36 -22.30
CA GLN A 219 5.60 4.85 -22.29
C GLN A 219 5.11 5.05 -20.85
N ASN A 220 4.46 6.19 -20.58
CA ASN A 220 4.01 6.61 -19.25
C ASN A 220 5.13 6.63 -18.18
N SER A 221 6.38 6.81 -18.60
CA SER A 221 7.55 6.85 -17.71
C SER A 221 7.71 5.59 -16.85
N PHE A 222 7.23 4.44 -17.34
CA PHE A 222 7.34 3.15 -16.66
C PHE A 222 8.79 2.82 -16.32
N LEU A 223 9.06 2.46 -15.06
CA LEU A 223 10.39 2.04 -14.60
C LEU A 223 10.43 0.54 -14.35
N CYS A 224 9.54 0.06 -13.48
CA CYS A 224 9.49 -1.34 -13.04
C CYS A 224 8.15 -1.64 -12.36
N LEU A 225 7.90 -2.93 -12.12
CA LEU A 225 6.87 -3.36 -11.18
C LEU A 225 7.43 -3.39 -9.76
N ALA A 226 6.55 -3.34 -8.78
CA ALA A 226 6.95 -3.50 -7.40
C ALA A 226 7.71 -4.81 -7.17
N ASN A 227 8.67 -4.77 -6.25
CA ASN A 227 9.54 -5.89 -5.89
C ASN A 227 10.42 -6.45 -7.04
N ASP A 228 10.44 -5.81 -8.22
CA ASP A 228 11.40 -6.15 -9.28
C ASP A 228 12.84 -6.03 -8.76
N PHE A 229 13.68 -7.00 -9.15
CA PHE A 229 15.09 -7.04 -8.83
C PHE A 229 15.91 -7.53 -10.04
N TYR A 230 16.98 -6.80 -10.35
CA TYR A 230 17.97 -7.16 -11.35
C TYR A 230 19.35 -7.18 -10.70
N GLU A 231 20.00 -8.35 -10.69
CA GLU A 231 21.36 -8.51 -10.14
C GLU A 231 22.36 -7.61 -10.87
N LYS A 232 22.16 -7.44 -12.18
CA LYS A 232 22.90 -6.48 -13.02
C LYS A 232 21.90 -5.57 -13.71
N PRO A 233 22.15 -4.25 -13.80
CA PRO A 233 21.23 -3.33 -14.42
C PRO A 233 21.20 -3.59 -15.93
N THR A 234 20.13 -4.23 -16.40
CA THR A 234 19.89 -4.50 -17.83
C THR A 234 18.95 -3.48 -18.47
N LYS A 235 18.15 -2.79 -17.66
CA LYS A 235 17.33 -1.65 -18.08
C LYS A 235 18.08 -0.35 -17.80
N LEU A 236 18.39 0.37 -18.87
CA LEU A 236 19.24 1.55 -18.83
C LEU A 236 18.53 2.72 -19.48
N TYR A 237 18.63 3.86 -18.82
CA TYR A 237 17.98 5.10 -19.21
C TYR A 237 19.03 6.16 -19.44
N GLU A 238 18.87 6.93 -20.51
CA GLU A 238 19.72 8.08 -20.78
C GLU A 238 19.47 9.18 -19.74
N PRO A 239 20.50 9.95 -19.36
CA PRO A 239 20.32 11.12 -18.51
C PRO A 239 19.35 12.09 -19.20
N PRO A 240 18.48 12.77 -18.43
CA PRO A 240 17.56 13.74 -19.01
C PRO A 240 18.31 14.84 -19.75
N SER A 241 17.89 15.14 -20.98
CA SER A 241 18.51 16.16 -21.84
C SER A 241 18.22 17.60 -21.39
N GLY A 242 17.53 17.81 -20.25
CA GLY A 242 17.10 19.13 -19.79
C GLY A 242 16.83 19.31 -18.28
N SER A 243 16.78 18.25 -17.46
CA SER A 243 16.78 18.37 -15.98
C SER A 243 18.21 18.18 -15.48
N ILE A 244 18.80 19.24 -14.91
CA ILE A 244 20.25 19.28 -14.65
C ILE A 244 20.61 18.73 -13.26
N SER A 245 19.65 18.51 -12.35
CA SER A 245 19.95 18.16 -10.95
C SER A 245 19.10 17.08 -10.29
N ASP A 246 17.88 16.80 -10.77
CA ASP A 246 16.96 15.92 -10.05
C ASP A 246 16.05 15.07 -10.96
N PHE A 247 15.37 14.14 -10.31
CA PHE A 247 14.35 13.30 -10.91
C PHE A 247 13.17 13.09 -9.95
N GLN A 248 12.04 12.68 -10.52
CA GLN A 248 10.82 12.35 -9.79
C GLN A 248 10.53 10.87 -9.91
N VAL A 249 10.01 10.28 -8.84
CA VAL A 249 9.50 8.90 -8.78
C VAL A 249 8.06 8.94 -8.30
N TRP A 250 7.16 8.22 -8.96
CA TRP A 250 5.78 8.11 -8.51
C TRP A 250 5.22 6.71 -8.74
N PHE A 251 4.10 6.44 -8.09
CA PHE A 251 3.47 5.12 -8.07
C PHE A 251 2.07 5.22 -8.66
N THR A 252 1.64 4.16 -9.33
CA THR A 252 0.26 3.96 -9.78
C THR A 252 -0.11 2.49 -9.61
N THR A 253 -1.39 2.16 -9.77
CA THR A 253 -1.87 0.77 -9.87
C THR A 253 -2.48 0.46 -11.24
N ASP A 254 -2.95 1.49 -11.94
CA ASP A 254 -3.57 1.42 -13.27
C ASP A 254 -2.67 2.00 -14.38
N GLY A 255 -1.45 2.42 -14.05
CA GLY A 255 -0.54 3.11 -14.97
C GLY A 255 -0.87 4.58 -15.23
N ARG A 256 -1.88 5.15 -14.54
CA ARG A 256 -2.41 6.49 -14.80
C ARG A 256 -2.57 7.32 -13.53
N LYS A 257 -3.40 6.87 -12.59
CA LYS A 257 -3.72 7.61 -11.37
C LYS A 257 -2.62 7.39 -10.33
N ARG A 258 -2.03 8.49 -9.88
CA ARG A 258 -0.98 8.46 -8.87
C ARG A 258 -1.53 8.07 -7.51
N ILE A 259 -0.77 7.22 -6.83
CA ILE A 259 -1.04 6.77 -5.47
C ILE A 259 0.17 7.10 -4.58
N ILE A 260 -0.11 7.54 -3.36
CA ILE A 260 0.90 7.88 -2.37
C ILE A 260 0.97 6.75 -1.36
N SER A 261 2.17 6.32 -1.02
CA SER A 261 2.39 5.41 0.09
C SER A 261 2.36 6.20 1.41
N LEU A 262 1.28 6.09 2.19
CA LEU A 262 1.17 6.72 3.50
C LEU A 262 1.86 5.89 4.59
N TYR A 263 1.77 4.57 4.49
CA TYR A 263 2.22 3.64 5.53
C TYR A 263 3.27 2.62 5.05
N HIS A 264 3.88 2.85 3.88
CA HIS A 264 5.03 2.07 3.44
C HIS A 264 6.24 2.96 3.16
N ALA A 265 7.39 2.54 3.68
CA ALA A 265 8.68 2.97 3.19
C ALA A 265 8.95 2.30 1.84
N PHE A 266 9.56 3.01 0.91
CA PHE A 266 10.14 2.41 -0.29
C PHE A 266 11.64 2.57 -0.31
N TYR A 267 12.32 1.62 -0.94
CA TYR A 267 13.76 1.60 -1.14
C TYR A 267 14.03 1.32 -2.61
N LEU A 268 14.37 2.37 -3.36
CA LEU A 268 14.71 2.32 -4.77
C LEU A 268 16.22 2.37 -4.92
N GLU A 269 16.82 1.31 -5.44
CA GLU A 269 18.26 1.27 -5.75
C GLU A 269 18.47 1.52 -7.23
N LEU A 270 19.32 2.50 -7.54
CA LEU A 270 19.72 2.84 -8.90
C LEU A 270 21.25 2.75 -9.03
N SER A 271 21.70 2.29 -10.19
CA SER A 271 23.10 2.29 -10.61
C SER A 271 23.37 3.44 -11.57
N PHE A 272 24.11 4.44 -11.14
CA PHE A 272 24.57 5.55 -11.97
C PHE A 272 25.85 5.16 -12.73
N ILE A 273 25.70 4.85 -14.01
CA ILE A 273 26.78 4.29 -14.83
C ILE A 273 27.52 5.43 -15.54
N TYR A 274 28.84 5.31 -15.52
CA TYR A 274 29.79 6.18 -16.22
C TYR A 274 30.28 5.48 -17.48
N ASP A 275 30.51 6.25 -18.54
CA ASP A 275 31.02 5.78 -19.84
C ASP A 275 30.37 4.45 -20.28
N TYR A 276 29.05 4.46 -20.38
CA TYR A 276 28.20 3.26 -20.49
C TYR A 276 28.68 2.28 -21.58
N TYR A 277 29.09 2.78 -22.75
CA TYR A 277 29.59 1.94 -23.85
C TYR A 277 30.85 1.13 -23.50
N ARG A 278 31.68 1.60 -22.57
CA ARG A 278 32.87 0.87 -22.10
C ARG A 278 32.57 -0.02 -20.90
N THR A 279 31.68 0.44 -20.03
CA THR A 279 31.39 -0.20 -18.75
C THR A 279 30.50 -1.42 -18.91
N ILE A 280 29.55 -1.39 -19.85
CA ILE A 280 28.68 -2.52 -20.13
C ILE A 280 29.18 -3.18 -21.42
N LYS A 281 30.10 -4.13 -21.27
CA LYS A 281 30.38 -5.10 -22.33
C LYS A 281 29.15 -6.00 -22.44
N ILE A 282 28.25 -5.66 -23.37
CA ILE A 282 27.23 -6.59 -23.87
C ILE A 282 27.92 -7.66 -24.71
#